data_AF-A0A0R2T046-F1
#
_entry.id   AF-A0A0R2T046-F1
#
_cell.length_a   1.000
_cell.length_b   1.000
_cell.length_c   1.000
_cell.angle_alpha   90.00
_cell.angle_beta   90.00
_cell.angle_gamma   90.00
#
_symmetry.space_group_name_H-M   'P 1'
#
loop_
_entity.id
_entity.type
_entity.pdbx_description
1 polymer ?
#
loop_
_entity_poly.entity_id
_entity_poly.type
_entity_poly.pdbx_seq_one_letter_code
_entity_poly.pdbx_strand_id
1 'polypeptide(L)'
;MKNHLLNIPNRALLSILTLTFFFTQVALGQKNIYENKQFKNISASHKSIAILPFLASVNLAQELSDEMQLELEASEGIAVQEALETYFLKMEKRKHYRVDFQNIKDTNVFLKKREVSYQSLDIYSIKELGEILGVDAIISGTITLNVQLSRGDTKAFKLLDYVTGNTKYGRIGIKISDVKTGKLLWKYEKQIDRKTGKNTTELIASMMRQASRKFPYEK
;
A
#
# COMPACT_ATOMS: atom_id res chain seq x y z
N MET A 1 56.28 26.71 -23.31
CA MET A 1 55.21 26.98 -22.32
C MET A 1 55.21 25.85 -21.31
N LYS A 2 55.72 26.07 -20.09
CA LYS A 2 55.94 25.00 -19.09
C LYS A 2 54.60 24.63 -18.43
N ASN A 3 54.23 23.35 -18.53
CA ASN A 3 53.09 22.78 -17.83
C ASN A 3 53.37 22.78 -16.33
N HIS A 4 52.64 23.60 -15.58
CA HIS A 4 52.72 23.62 -14.13
C HIS A 4 51.86 22.46 -13.59
N LEU A 5 52.50 21.32 -13.31
CA LEU A 5 51.83 20.21 -12.64
C LEU A 5 51.56 20.62 -11.19
N LEU A 6 50.28 20.74 -10.83
CA LEU A 6 49.84 20.96 -9.46
C LEU A 6 50.23 19.73 -8.61
N ASN A 7 51.19 19.91 -7.70
CA ASN A 7 51.62 18.86 -6.79
C ASN A 7 50.70 18.85 -5.56
N ILE A 8 49.63 18.06 -5.63
CA ILE A 8 48.66 17.95 -4.53
C ILE A 8 49.28 17.04 -3.45
N PRO A 9 49.40 17.50 -2.18
CA PRO A 9 49.99 16.68 -1.13
C PRO A 9 49.16 15.42 -0.87
N ASN A 10 49.81 14.27 -0.66
CA ASN A 10 49.16 12.95 -0.51
C ASN A 10 48.04 12.93 0.56
N ARG A 11 48.16 13.75 1.62
CA ARG A 11 47.10 13.91 2.63
C ARG A 11 45.85 14.59 2.08
N ALA A 12 45.99 15.64 1.26
CA ALA A 12 44.86 16.28 0.60
C ALA A 12 44.23 15.37 -0.46
N LEU A 13 45.05 14.57 -1.17
CA LEU A 13 44.56 13.56 -2.10
C LEU A 13 43.71 12.50 -1.36
N LEU A 14 44.15 12.05 -0.19
CA LEU A 14 43.44 11.10 0.67
C LEU A 14 42.13 11.69 1.24
N SER A 15 42.12 12.97 1.61
CA SER A 15 40.93 13.70 2.05
C SER A 15 39.88 13.87 0.93
N ILE A 16 40.33 14.14 -0.30
CA ILE A 16 39.44 14.26 -1.47
C ILE A 16 38.87 12.88 -1.86
N LEU A 17 39.67 11.82 -1.75
CA LEU A 17 39.25 10.45 -2.02
C LEU A 17 38.23 9.93 -0.98
N THR A 18 38.40 10.28 0.30
CA THR A 18 37.45 9.93 1.36
C THR A 18 36.14 10.73 1.27
N LEU A 19 36.21 12.00 0.87
CA LEU A 19 35.01 12.85 0.66
C LEU A 19 34.18 12.38 -0.55
N THR A 20 34.81 11.88 -1.61
CA THR A 20 34.11 11.32 -2.79
C THR A 20 33.47 9.95 -2.50
N PHE A 21 34.08 9.12 -1.64
CA PHE A 21 33.52 7.83 -1.24
C PHE A 21 32.27 7.95 -0.34
N PHE A 22 32.15 9.05 0.42
CA PHE A 22 30.94 9.32 1.21
C PHE A 22 29.75 9.81 0.37
N PHE A 23 30.00 10.41 -0.81
CA PHE A 23 28.94 10.90 -1.69
C PHE A 23 28.29 9.82 -2.57
N THR A 24 28.94 8.68 -2.80
CA THR A 24 28.39 7.59 -3.64
C THR A 24 27.37 6.70 -2.92
N GLN A 25 27.14 6.91 -1.62
CA GLN A 25 26.17 6.13 -0.83
C GLN A 25 24.74 6.70 -0.89
N VAL A 26 24.46 7.65 -1.79
CA VAL A 26 23.11 8.18 -1.99
C VAL A 26 22.34 7.28 -2.95
N ALA A 27 21.30 6.63 -2.43
CA ALA A 27 20.14 6.10 -3.15
C ALA A 27 20.12 4.64 -3.65
N LEU A 28 20.46 3.67 -2.78
CA LEU A 28 19.79 2.36 -2.83
C LEU A 28 18.54 2.40 -1.95
N GLY A 29 17.58 3.24 -2.31
CA GLY A 29 16.25 3.23 -1.69
C GLY A 29 15.54 1.92 -2.01
N GLN A 30 15.14 1.18 -0.97
CA GLN A 30 14.38 -0.06 -1.07
C GLN A 30 13.20 0.13 -2.05
N LYS A 31 13.22 -0.59 -3.17
CA LYS A 31 12.14 -0.54 -4.18
C LYS A 31 10.90 -1.23 -3.61
N ASN A 32 10.17 -0.49 -2.77
CA ASN A 32 8.91 -0.96 -2.20
C ASN A 32 7.79 -1.01 -3.24
N ILE A 33 8.05 -0.56 -4.47
CA ILE A 33 7.11 -0.53 -5.60
C ILE A 33 7.60 -1.50 -6.67
N TYR A 34 6.73 -2.44 -7.03
CA TYR A 34 6.82 -3.25 -8.23
C TYR A 34 5.85 -2.69 -9.28
N GLU A 35 6.29 -2.62 -10.53
CA GLU A 35 5.44 -2.29 -11.68
C GLU A 35 5.77 -3.26 -12.82
N ASN A 36 4.73 -3.80 -13.45
CA ASN A 36 4.86 -4.70 -14.56
C ASN A 36 5.41 -3.97 -15.79
N LYS A 37 6.42 -4.53 -16.46
CA LYS A 37 7.02 -3.93 -17.67
C LYS A 37 6.01 -3.68 -18.79
N GLN A 38 4.96 -4.50 -18.87
CA GLN A 38 3.89 -4.41 -19.86
C GLN A 38 2.67 -3.63 -19.35
N PHE A 39 2.77 -2.95 -18.20
CA PHE A 39 1.66 -2.22 -17.58
C PHE A 39 0.91 -1.36 -18.60
N LYS A 40 1.63 -0.51 -19.36
CA LYS A 40 1.02 0.40 -20.34
C LYS A 40 0.19 -0.33 -21.40
N ASN A 41 0.68 -1.47 -21.87
CA ASN A 41 0.01 -2.25 -22.92
C ASN A 41 -1.19 -3.01 -22.37
N ILE A 42 -1.06 -3.63 -21.19
CA ILE A 42 -2.15 -4.38 -20.55
C ILE A 42 -3.27 -3.41 -20.13
N SER A 43 -2.89 -2.31 -19.46
CA SER A 43 -3.82 -1.32 -18.92
C SER A 43 -4.42 -0.36 -19.98
N ALA A 44 -4.06 -0.49 -21.25
CA ALA A 44 -4.39 0.49 -22.30
C ALA A 44 -5.91 0.68 -22.46
N SER A 45 -6.68 -0.41 -22.35
CA SER A 45 -8.14 -0.40 -22.51
C SER A 45 -8.92 -0.32 -21.20
N HIS A 46 -8.24 -0.27 -20.05
CA HIS A 46 -8.93 -0.26 -18.76
C HIS A 46 -9.71 1.04 -18.60
N LYS A 47 -10.95 0.93 -18.11
CA LYS A 47 -11.86 2.03 -17.83
C LYS A 47 -12.33 2.01 -16.39
N SER A 48 -12.52 0.85 -15.78
CA SER A 48 -13.01 0.75 -14.40
C SER A 48 -12.13 -0.12 -13.51
N ILE A 49 -12.03 0.26 -12.25
CA ILE A 49 -11.26 -0.45 -11.22
C ILE A 49 -12.09 -0.57 -9.93
N ALA A 50 -12.13 -1.76 -9.34
CA ALA A 50 -12.77 -1.99 -8.04
C ALA A 50 -11.73 -2.07 -6.92
N ILE A 51 -12.15 -1.76 -5.69
CA ILE A 51 -11.34 -1.92 -4.48
C ILE A 51 -12.01 -2.99 -3.63
N LEU A 52 -11.34 -4.12 -3.40
CA LEU A 52 -11.84 -5.17 -2.51
C LEU A 52 -11.64 -4.80 -1.03
N PRO A 53 -12.42 -5.38 -0.11
CA PRO A 53 -12.05 -5.44 1.30
C PRO A 53 -10.65 -6.06 1.43
N PHE A 54 -9.81 -5.46 2.27
CA PHE A 54 -8.44 -5.96 2.46
C PHE A 54 -8.43 -7.16 3.40
N LEU A 55 -7.58 -8.14 3.11
CA LEU A 55 -7.39 -9.28 4.01
C LEU A 55 -6.54 -8.84 5.20
N ALA A 56 -7.17 -8.78 6.38
CA ALA A 56 -6.58 -8.31 7.59
C ALA A 56 -6.19 -9.47 8.50
N SER A 57 -5.10 -9.30 9.24
CA SER A 57 -4.70 -10.17 10.32
C SER A 57 -4.33 -9.30 11.51
N VAL A 58 -4.99 -9.49 12.65
CA VAL A 58 -4.83 -8.62 13.82
C VAL A 58 -4.34 -9.41 15.03
N ASN A 59 -3.05 -9.29 15.33
CA ASN A 59 -2.40 -10.00 16.43
C ASN A 59 -2.38 -9.12 17.68
N LEU A 60 -3.51 -9.07 18.41
CA LEU A 60 -3.57 -8.36 19.69
C LEU A 60 -2.86 -9.16 20.79
N ALA A 61 -2.41 -8.47 21.83
CA ALA A 61 -1.83 -9.11 23.01
C ALA A 61 -2.88 -9.86 23.85
N GLN A 62 -4.16 -9.48 23.73
CA GLN A 62 -5.27 -10.14 24.38
C GLN A 62 -5.88 -11.16 23.42
N GLU A 63 -6.13 -12.37 23.92
CA GLU A 63 -6.88 -13.39 23.18
C GLU A 63 -8.36 -13.02 23.08
N LEU A 64 -8.92 -13.19 21.89
CA LEU A 64 -10.33 -13.02 21.57
C LEU A 64 -10.94 -14.38 21.22
N SER A 65 -12.27 -14.50 21.29
CA SER A 65 -12.93 -15.66 20.67
C SER A 65 -12.75 -15.62 19.15
N ASP A 66 -12.80 -16.78 18.50
CA ASP A 66 -12.65 -16.90 17.05
C ASP A 66 -13.63 -15.98 16.29
N GLU A 67 -14.87 -15.89 16.75
CA GLU A 67 -15.90 -15.00 16.18
C GLU A 67 -15.50 -13.52 16.30
N MET A 68 -15.10 -13.07 17.49
CA MET A 68 -14.67 -11.68 17.71
C MET A 68 -13.40 -11.34 16.92
N GLN A 69 -12.49 -12.31 16.76
CA GLN A 69 -11.28 -12.16 15.97
C GLN A 69 -11.61 -11.96 14.48
N LEU A 70 -12.51 -12.79 13.93
CA LEU A 70 -12.95 -12.70 12.54
C LEU A 70 -13.69 -11.38 12.27
N GLU A 71 -14.56 -10.94 13.18
CA GLU A 71 -15.24 -9.64 13.07
C GLU A 71 -14.25 -8.48 13.11
N LEU A 72 -13.26 -8.54 13.99
CA LEU A 72 -12.21 -7.54 14.11
C LEU A 72 -11.41 -7.43 12.80
N GLU A 73 -10.93 -8.55 12.26
CA GLU A 73 -10.18 -8.59 11.01
C GLU A 73 -11.02 -8.07 9.83
N ALA A 74 -12.25 -8.54 9.69
CA ALA A 74 -13.16 -8.04 8.66
C ALA A 74 -13.36 -6.51 8.77
N SER A 75 -13.55 -5.98 9.98
CA SER A 75 -13.72 -4.56 10.21
C SER A 75 -12.49 -3.72 9.84
N GLU A 76 -11.27 -4.21 10.12
CA GLU A 76 -10.02 -3.54 9.72
C GLU A 76 -9.84 -3.58 8.20
N GLY A 77 -10.17 -4.70 7.57
CA GLY A 77 -10.13 -4.87 6.12
C GLY A 77 -11.08 -3.91 5.38
N ILE A 78 -12.30 -3.76 5.89
CA ILE A 78 -13.30 -2.81 5.37
C ILE A 78 -12.85 -1.36 5.61
N ALA A 79 -12.32 -1.04 6.78
CA ALA A 79 -11.82 0.31 7.06
C ALA A 79 -10.69 0.73 6.10
N VAL A 80 -9.84 -0.21 5.67
CA VAL A 80 -8.81 0.06 4.64
C VAL A 80 -9.44 0.34 3.27
N GLN A 81 -10.47 -0.42 2.88
CA GLN A 81 -11.21 -0.22 1.62
C GLN A 81 -11.84 1.19 1.59
N GLU A 82 -12.55 1.57 2.66
CA GLU A 82 -13.17 2.90 2.82
C GLU A 82 -12.15 4.04 2.79
N ALA A 83 -11.03 3.86 3.48
CA ALA A 83 -9.94 4.83 3.51
C ALA A 83 -9.28 5.02 2.13
N LEU A 84 -9.18 3.94 1.33
CA LEU A 84 -8.69 4.02 -0.04
C LEU A 84 -9.67 4.73 -0.97
N GLU A 85 -10.97 4.41 -0.91
CA GLU A 85 -11.99 5.12 -1.69
C GLU A 85 -11.96 6.62 -1.36
N THR A 86 -11.96 6.97 -0.07
CA THR A 86 -11.85 8.36 0.41
C THR A 86 -10.61 9.05 -0.15
N TYR A 87 -9.47 8.35 -0.17
CA TYR A 87 -8.22 8.87 -0.75
C TYR A 87 -8.38 9.15 -2.24
N PHE A 88 -8.87 8.20 -3.03
CA PHE A 88 -9.00 8.35 -4.48
C PHE A 88 -10.01 9.44 -4.86
N LEU A 89 -11.18 9.50 -4.22
CA LEU A 89 -12.16 10.57 -4.40
C LEU A 89 -11.59 11.96 -4.11
N LYS A 90 -10.72 12.08 -3.09
CA LYS A 90 -10.02 13.33 -2.79
C LYS A 90 -8.96 13.66 -3.83
N MET A 91 -8.27 12.66 -4.36
CA MET A 91 -7.21 12.85 -5.35
C MET A 91 -7.75 13.13 -6.75
N GLU A 92 -8.90 12.59 -7.15
CA GLU A 92 -9.59 12.90 -8.41
C GLU A 92 -9.84 14.40 -8.61
N LYS A 93 -10.09 15.14 -7.51
CA LYS A 93 -10.23 16.60 -7.55
C LYS A 93 -8.96 17.35 -7.94
N ARG A 94 -7.81 16.66 -7.91
CA ARG A 94 -6.46 17.25 -8.08
C ARG A 94 -5.65 16.57 -9.19
N LYS A 95 -6.05 15.37 -9.59
CA LYS A 95 -5.34 14.49 -10.53
C LYS A 95 -6.34 13.91 -11.50
N HIS A 96 -5.92 13.68 -12.74
CA HIS A 96 -6.73 12.99 -13.72
C HIS A 96 -6.29 11.53 -13.82
N TYR A 97 -7.18 10.62 -13.41
CA TYR A 97 -6.98 9.19 -13.65
C TYR A 97 -7.49 8.81 -15.04
N ARG A 98 -6.94 7.73 -15.60
CA ARG A 98 -7.40 7.13 -16.87
C ARG A 98 -8.58 6.16 -16.68
N VAL A 99 -8.91 5.86 -15.42
CA VAL A 99 -9.94 4.91 -15.01
C VAL A 99 -10.84 5.54 -13.97
N ASP A 100 -12.06 5.04 -13.88
CA ASP A 100 -13.04 5.35 -12.85
C ASP A 100 -12.97 4.30 -11.74
N PHE A 101 -13.01 4.75 -10.48
CA PHE A 101 -13.09 3.85 -9.33
C PHE A 101 -14.55 3.48 -9.07
N GLN A 102 -14.85 2.18 -9.08
CA GLN A 102 -16.17 1.67 -8.68
C GLN A 102 -16.43 2.04 -7.22
N ASN A 103 -17.66 2.46 -6.93
CA ASN A 103 -18.08 2.73 -5.57
C ASN A 103 -18.01 1.45 -4.71
N ILE A 104 -17.43 1.54 -3.51
CA ILE A 104 -17.20 0.35 -2.68
C ILE A 104 -18.51 -0.27 -2.16
N LYS A 105 -19.60 0.50 -2.06
CA LYS A 105 -20.93 -0.02 -1.73
C LYS A 105 -21.42 -0.96 -2.82
N ASP A 106 -21.22 -0.59 -4.09
CA ASP A 106 -21.57 -1.45 -5.22
C ASP A 106 -20.68 -2.70 -5.25
N THR A 107 -19.37 -2.53 -5.02
CA THR A 107 -18.44 -3.67 -4.89
C THR A 107 -18.93 -4.66 -3.83
N ASN A 108 -19.23 -4.18 -2.62
CA ASN A 108 -19.66 -5.02 -1.51
C ASN A 108 -21.04 -5.66 -1.77
N VAL A 109 -21.95 -4.96 -2.45
CA VAL A 109 -23.24 -5.51 -2.87
C VAL A 109 -23.09 -6.60 -3.93
N PHE A 110 -22.21 -6.42 -4.92
CA PHE A 110 -21.97 -7.42 -5.96
C PHE A 110 -21.33 -8.69 -5.40
N LEU A 111 -20.34 -8.56 -4.51
CA LEU A 111 -19.76 -9.70 -3.79
C LEU A 111 -20.82 -10.44 -2.98
N LYS A 112 -21.61 -9.73 -2.18
CA LYS A 112 -22.66 -10.32 -1.34
C LYS A 112 -23.74 -11.02 -2.16
N LYS A 113 -24.16 -10.47 -3.31
CA LYS A 113 -25.14 -11.08 -4.22
C LYS A 113 -24.64 -12.39 -4.86
N ARG A 114 -23.33 -12.64 -4.82
CA ARG A 114 -22.69 -13.87 -5.30
C ARG A 114 -22.18 -14.75 -4.16
N GLU A 115 -22.63 -14.46 -2.94
CA GLU A 115 -22.26 -15.22 -1.73
C GLU A 115 -20.74 -15.23 -1.46
N VAL A 116 -20.03 -14.24 -2.00
CA VAL A 116 -18.62 -14.02 -1.68
C VAL A 116 -18.56 -13.27 -0.35
N SER A 117 -18.21 -14.00 0.71
CA SER A 117 -18.00 -13.44 2.04
C SER A 117 -16.56 -12.95 2.19
N TYR A 118 -16.29 -12.21 3.27
CA TYR A 118 -14.93 -11.77 3.59
C TYR A 118 -13.96 -12.94 3.72
N GLN A 119 -14.41 -14.04 4.34
CA GLN A 119 -13.62 -15.24 4.60
C GLN A 119 -13.38 -16.09 3.35
N SER A 120 -14.16 -15.90 2.29
CA SER A 120 -13.96 -16.62 1.03
C SER A 120 -13.29 -15.79 -0.06
N LEU A 121 -12.95 -14.53 0.19
CA LEU A 121 -12.35 -13.62 -0.80
C LEU A 121 -11.06 -14.15 -1.41
N ASP A 122 -10.24 -14.89 -0.67
CA ASP A 122 -8.97 -15.44 -1.10
C ASP A 122 -9.08 -16.78 -1.86
N ILE A 123 -10.28 -17.39 -1.86
CA ILE A 123 -10.59 -18.60 -2.63
C ILE A 123 -10.75 -18.28 -4.12
N TYR A 124 -11.29 -17.10 -4.44
CA TYR A 124 -11.54 -16.68 -5.82
C TYR A 124 -10.30 -16.09 -6.47
N SER A 125 -10.13 -16.38 -7.75
CA SER A 125 -9.13 -15.71 -8.58
C SER A 125 -9.51 -14.25 -8.83
N ILE A 126 -8.51 -13.43 -9.16
CA ILE A 126 -8.71 -12.04 -9.61
C ILE A 126 -9.67 -11.97 -10.81
N LYS A 127 -9.61 -12.96 -11.70
CA LYS A 127 -10.46 -13.01 -12.88
C LYS A 127 -11.93 -13.20 -12.49
N GLU A 128 -12.22 -14.18 -11.63
CA GLU A 128 -13.58 -14.45 -11.15
C GLU A 128 -14.15 -13.26 -10.38
N LEU A 129 -13.36 -12.68 -9.46
CA LEU A 129 -13.78 -11.48 -8.73
C LEU A 129 -14.03 -10.30 -9.69
N GLY A 130 -13.19 -10.11 -10.70
CA GLY A 130 -13.37 -9.04 -11.67
C GLY A 130 -14.59 -9.21 -12.56
N GLU A 131 -14.91 -10.45 -12.94
CA GLU A 131 -16.13 -10.80 -13.68
C GLU A 131 -17.39 -10.57 -12.84
N ILE A 132 -17.36 -10.91 -11.54
CA ILE A 132 -18.45 -10.61 -10.60
C ILE A 132 -18.68 -9.10 -10.50
N LEU A 133 -17.60 -8.33 -10.45
CA LEU A 133 -17.62 -6.88 -10.22
C LEU A 133 -17.82 -6.05 -11.49
N GLY A 134 -17.61 -6.64 -12.68
CA GLY A 134 -17.70 -5.95 -13.96
C GLY A 134 -16.63 -4.88 -14.16
N VAL A 135 -15.39 -5.16 -13.76
CA VAL A 135 -14.27 -4.19 -13.82
C VAL A 135 -13.06 -4.73 -14.59
N ASP A 136 -12.18 -3.83 -15.05
CA ASP A 136 -10.97 -4.19 -15.80
C ASP A 136 -9.77 -4.48 -14.88
N ALA A 137 -9.76 -3.89 -13.69
CA ALA A 137 -8.71 -4.10 -12.70
C ALA A 137 -9.29 -4.18 -11.28
N ILE A 138 -8.52 -4.82 -10.40
CA ILE A 138 -8.83 -4.91 -8.98
C ILE A 138 -7.67 -4.35 -8.16
N ILE A 139 -8.00 -3.46 -7.22
CA ILE A 139 -7.17 -3.11 -6.08
C ILE A 139 -7.49 -4.09 -4.95
N SER A 140 -6.48 -4.80 -4.48
CA SER A 140 -6.57 -5.73 -3.36
C SER A 140 -5.31 -5.68 -2.52
N GLY A 141 -5.32 -6.35 -1.37
CA GLY A 141 -4.16 -6.32 -0.51
C GLY A 141 -4.35 -7.02 0.81
N THR A 142 -3.28 -6.95 1.61
CA THR A 142 -3.23 -7.51 2.94
C THR A 142 -2.79 -6.46 3.94
N ILE A 143 -3.31 -6.50 5.16
CA ILE A 143 -2.85 -5.70 6.28
C ILE A 143 -2.64 -6.60 7.49
N THR A 144 -1.45 -6.55 8.07
CA THR A 144 -1.15 -7.24 9.34
C THR A 144 -0.93 -6.19 10.40
N LEU A 145 -1.59 -6.32 11.55
CA LEU A 145 -1.56 -5.37 12.64
C LEU A 145 -1.30 -6.06 13.96
N ASN A 146 -0.66 -5.34 14.88
CA ASN A 146 -0.53 -5.75 16.29
C ASN A 146 -1.37 -4.86 17.23
N VAL A 147 -2.22 -4.00 16.65
CA VAL A 147 -3.05 -2.99 17.31
C VAL A 147 -4.34 -2.80 16.51
N GLN A 148 -5.40 -2.33 17.17
CA GLN A 148 -6.64 -1.96 16.48
C GLN A 148 -6.52 -0.54 15.92
N LEU A 149 -6.61 -0.38 14.60
CA LEU A 149 -6.42 0.89 13.89
C LEU A 149 -7.73 1.58 13.53
N SER A 150 -8.73 0.82 13.12
CA SER A 150 -10.05 1.29 12.65
C SER A 150 -10.75 2.19 13.67
N ARG A 151 -10.65 1.86 14.96
CA ARG A 151 -11.28 2.63 16.05
C ARG A 151 -10.52 3.90 16.43
N GLY A 152 -9.33 4.14 15.88
CA GLY A 152 -8.57 5.37 16.10
C GLY A 152 -8.09 5.58 17.54
N ASP A 153 -7.95 4.51 18.33
CA ASP A 153 -7.52 4.63 19.73
C ASP A 153 -6.01 4.87 19.84
N THR A 154 -5.62 6.15 19.84
CA THR A 154 -4.24 6.58 20.03
C THR A 154 -3.60 6.14 21.35
N LYS A 155 -4.38 5.71 22.35
CA LYS A 155 -3.85 5.23 23.63
C LYS A 155 -3.21 3.85 23.49
N ALA A 156 -3.77 2.99 22.64
CA ALA A 156 -3.22 1.66 22.38
C ALA A 156 -1.79 1.72 21.81
N PHE A 157 -1.54 2.65 20.87
CA PHE A 157 -0.20 2.91 20.33
C PHE A 157 0.80 3.31 21.41
N LYS A 158 0.43 4.24 22.27
CA LYS A 158 1.31 4.74 23.35
C LYS A 158 1.61 3.66 24.38
N LEU A 159 0.61 2.84 24.72
CA LEU A 159 0.78 1.74 25.66
C LEU A 159 1.73 0.68 25.10
N LEU A 160 1.52 0.26 23.84
CA LEU A 160 2.37 -0.74 23.20
C LEU A 160 3.82 -0.25 23.09
N ASP A 161 4.03 1.01 22.70
CA ASP A 161 5.35 1.64 22.66
C ASP A 161 6.06 1.61 24.02
N TYR A 162 5.33 1.99 25.08
CA TYR A 162 5.88 2.06 26.43
C TYR A 162 6.24 0.66 26.98
N VAL A 163 5.39 -0.33 26.73
CA VAL A 163 5.55 -1.68 27.28
C VAL A 163 6.59 -2.50 26.51
N THR A 164 6.62 -2.39 25.18
CA THR A 164 7.45 -3.26 24.33
C THR A 164 8.69 -2.57 23.74
N GLY A 165 8.72 -1.23 23.73
CA GLY A 165 9.72 -0.47 22.97
C GLY A 165 9.61 -0.63 21.44
N ASN A 166 8.62 -1.37 20.94
CA ASN A 166 8.46 -1.67 19.52
C ASN A 166 7.54 -0.66 18.83
N THR A 167 8.10 0.11 17.91
CA THR A 167 7.38 1.13 17.12
C THR A 167 6.86 0.59 15.78
N LYS A 168 6.95 -0.72 15.55
CA LYS A 168 6.44 -1.41 14.36
C LYS A 168 5.09 -2.04 14.68
N TYR A 169 4.02 -1.49 14.11
CA TYR A 169 2.66 -1.89 14.43
C TYR A 169 2.03 -2.82 13.39
N GLY A 170 2.73 -3.05 12.27
CA GLY A 170 2.19 -3.87 11.21
C GLY A 170 2.87 -3.69 9.86
N ARG A 171 2.23 -4.24 8.84
CA ARG A 171 2.59 -4.10 7.43
C ARG A 171 1.33 -4.07 6.58
N ILE A 172 1.32 -3.23 5.56
CA ILE A 172 0.27 -3.17 4.56
C ILE A 172 0.87 -3.38 3.18
N GLY A 173 0.19 -4.16 2.36
CA GLY A 173 0.51 -4.37 0.96
C GLY A 173 -0.70 -4.07 0.10
N ILE A 174 -0.55 -3.17 -0.88
CA ILE A 174 -1.55 -2.89 -1.91
C ILE A 174 -1.06 -3.47 -3.23
N LYS A 175 -1.97 -4.07 -3.97
CA LYS A 175 -1.74 -4.64 -5.30
C LYS A 175 -2.82 -4.15 -6.25
N ILE A 176 -2.43 -4.03 -7.52
CA ILE A 176 -3.33 -3.81 -8.65
C ILE A 176 -3.13 -4.99 -9.57
N SER A 177 -4.21 -5.67 -9.92
CA SER A 177 -4.18 -6.80 -10.84
C SER A 177 -5.14 -6.57 -12.01
N ASP A 178 -4.73 -7.01 -13.20
CA ASP A 178 -5.57 -7.03 -14.39
C ASP A 178 -6.58 -8.18 -14.29
N VAL A 179 -7.87 -7.89 -14.55
CA VAL A 179 -8.93 -8.89 -14.48
C VAL A 179 -8.83 -9.87 -15.64
N LYS A 180 -8.54 -9.38 -16.85
CA LYS A 180 -8.56 -10.21 -18.07
C LYS A 180 -7.52 -11.34 -18.02
N THR A 181 -6.32 -11.02 -17.55
CA THR A 181 -5.18 -11.97 -17.52
C THR A 181 -4.84 -12.47 -16.11
N GLY A 182 -5.41 -11.89 -15.06
CA GLY A 182 -5.04 -12.17 -13.67
C GLY A 182 -3.64 -11.66 -13.28
N LYS A 183 -2.94 -10.96 -14.17
CA LYS A 183 -1.55 -10.54 -13.94
C LYS A 183 -1.47 -9.42 -12.91
N LEU A 184 -0.50 -9.53 -12.00
CA LEU A 184 -0.09 -8.43 -11.14
C LEU A 184 0.52 -7.30 -11.98
N LEU A 185 -0.12 -6.13 -11.91
CA LEU A 185 0.27 -4.93 -12.64
C LEU A 185 1.16 -4.02 -11.81
N TRP A 186 0.83 -3.85 -10.54
CA TRP A 186 1.55 -2.96 -9.64
C TRP A 186 1.39 -3.43 -8.20
N LYS A 187 2.42 -3.24 -7.38
CA LYS A 187 2.38 -3.58 -5.96
C LYS A 187 3.19 -2.58 -5.16
N TYR A 188 2.67 -2.20 -4.00
CA TYR A 188 3.38 -1.41 -3.01
C TYR A 188 3.24 -2.02 -1.63
N GLU A 189 4.35 -2.09 -0.89
CA GLU A 189 4.35 -2.54 0.51
C GLU A 189 4.97 -1.49 1.41
N LYS A 190 4.42 -1.38 2.63
CA LYS A 190 4.94 -0.45 3.63
C LYS A 190 4.77 -1.03 5.02
N GLN A 191 5.82 -0.87 5.83
CA GLN A 191 5.74 -1.12 7.27
C GLN A 191 4.93 0.00 7.94
N ILE A 192 4.05 -0.39 8.86
CA ILE A 192 3.26 0.53 9.67
C ILE A 192 4.07 0.87 10.92
N ASP A 193 4.28 2.16 11.13
CA ASP A 193 5.02 2.70 12.27
C ASP A 193 4.34 3.95 12.82
N ARG A 194 4.88 4.51 13.90
CA ARG A 194 4.35 5.71 14.59
C ARG A 194 4.18 6.95 13.72
N LYS A 195 4.90 7.03 12.60
CA LYS A 195 4.85 8.18 11.68
C LYS A 195 3.80 7.99 10.60
N THR A 196 3.17 6.83 10.49
CA THR A 196 2.24 6.52 9.39
C THR A 196 0.83 7.08 9.60
N GLY A 197 0.37 7.31 10.83
CA GLY A 197 -0.94 7.90 11.12
C GLY A 197 -1.52 7.35 12.42
N LYS A 198 -2.56 8.00 12.95
CA LYS A 198 -3.22 7.61 14.21
C LYS A 198 -4.42 6.68 14.03
N ASN A 199 -4.93 6.58 12.81
CA ASN A 199 -6.08 5.75 12.41
C ASN A 199 -5.89 5.27 10.97
N THR A 200 -6.78 4.38 10.52
CA THR A 200 -6.73 3.79 9.17
C THR A 200 -6.74 4.84 8.06
N THR A 201 -7.56 5.88 8.15
CA THR A 201 -7.63 6.94 7.12
C THR A 201 -6.31 7.71 6.99
N GLU A 202 -5.71 8.10 8.12
CA GLU A 202 -4.41 8.77 8.12
C GLU A 202 -3.28 7.86 7.62
N LEU A 203 -3.31 6.58 8.02
CA LEU A 203 -2.40 5.54 7.56
C LEU A 203 -2.40 5.45 6.04
N ILE A 204 -3.59 5.20 5.47
CA ILE A 204 -3.77 5.05 4.03
C ILE A 204 -3.38 6.35 3.32
N ALA A 205 -3.79 7.52 3.81
CA ALA A 205 -3.41 8.78 3.20
C ALA A 205 -1.88 9.00 3.19
N SER A 206 -1.20 8.72 4.30
CA SER A 206 0.27 8.86 4.42
C SER A 206 1.00 7.87 3.51
N MET A 207 0.55 6.62 3.48
CA MET A 207 1.07 5.58 2.61
C MET A 207 0.87 5.94 1.13
N MET A 208 -0.36 6.27 0.75
CA MET A 208 -0.72 6.57 -0.62
C MET A 208 -0.12 7.88 -1.12
N ARG A 209 0.17 8.89 -0.28
CA ARG A 209 0.97 10.06 -0.70
C ARG A 209 2.35 9.68 -1.24
N GLN A 210 2.95 8.60 -0.74
CA GLN A 210 4.24 8.11 -1.20
C GLN A 210 4.07 7.21 -2.43
N ALA A 211 3.10 6.29 -2.36
CA ALA A 211 2.83 5.34 -3.44
C ALA A 211 2.29 6.02 -4.70
N SER A 212 1.44 7.04 -4.54
CA SER A 212 0.71 7.64 -5.64
C SER A 212 1.55 8.49 -6.57
N ARG A 213 2.76 8.89 -6.15
CA ARG A 213 3.75 9.49 -7.04
C ARG A 213 4.14 8.57 -8.20
N LYS A 214 3.86 7.28 -8.07
CA LYS A 214 4.04 6.26 -9.11
C LYS A 214 2.77 5.44 -9.28
N PHE A 215 1.59 6.04 -9.07
CA PHE A 215 0.33 5.36 -9.33
C PHE A 215 0.17 5.22 -10.84
N PRO A 216 0.02 4.00 -11.37
CA PRO A 216 0.25 3.77 -12.79
C PRO A 216 -0.96 4.15 -13.67
N TYR A 217 -2.09 4.54 -13.06
CA TYR A 217 -3.29 5.05 -13.75
C TYR A 217 -3.44 6.58 -13.74
N GLU A 218 -2.52 7.30 -13.11
CA GLU A 218 -2.45 8.77 -13.25
C GLU A 218 -2.04 9.13 -14.69
N LYS A 219 -2.65 10.17 -15.26
CA LYS A 219 -2.31 10.70 -16.59
C LYS A 219 -0.99 11.47 -16.57
#